data_AF-A0A1J5NY11-F1
#
_entry.id   AF-A0A1J5NY11-F1
#
_cell.length_a   1.000
_cell.length_b   1.000
_cell.length_c   1.000
_cell.angle_alpha   90.00
_cell.angle_beta   90.00
_cell.angle_gamma   90.00
#
_symmetry.space_group_name_H-M   'P 1'
#
loop_
_entity.id
_entity.type
_entity.pdbx_description
1 polymer ?
#
loop_
_entity_poly.entity_id
_entity_poly.type
_entity_poly.pdbx_seq_one_letter_code
_entity_poly.pdbx_strand_id
1 'polypeptide(L)'
;MAVGLIAGVVCYWGATGLKRLLGADDSLDVFGIHGVGGFAGAVLTGFFAVPAYSGQTASVLVQALGAASTLAYSFTVSYLILKLLDAVIGLRASPDAEEAGLDLSQHGERVE
;
A
#
# COMPACT_ATOMS: atom_id res chain seq x y z
N MET A 1 20.90 6.85 -6.03
CA MET A 1 21.46 5.75 -5.22
C MET A 1 20.92 5.76 -3.78
N ALA A 2 21.05 6.86 -3.03
CA ALA A 2 20.56 6.94 -1.64
C ALA A 2 19.07 6.61 -1.48
N VAL A 3 18.19 7.18 -2.33
CA VAL A 3 16.75 6.90 -2.30
C VAL A 3 16.45 5.41 -2.47
N GLY A 4 17.12 4.73 -3.41
CA GLY A 4 16.92 3.29 -3.63
C GLY A 4 17.39 2.44 -2.46
N LEU A 5 18.51 2.79 -1.81
CA LEU A 5 18.99 2.08 -0.62
C LEU A 5 18.00 2.24 0.55
N ILE A 6 17.55 3.47 0.81
CA ILE A 6 16.61 3.77 1.89
C ILE A 6 15.26 3.09 1.61
N ALA A 7 14.73 3.23 0.39
CA ALA A 7 13.48 2.58 -0.02
C ALA A 7 13.59 1.06 0.10
N GLY A 8 14.69 0.44 -0.31
CA GLY A 8 14.90 -1.00 -0.16
C GLY A 8 14.79 -1.48 1.30
N VAL A 9 15.46 -0.79 2.23
CA VAL A 9 15.40 -1.11 3.67
C VAL A 9 13.99 -0.89 4.23
N VAL A 10 13.37 0.24 3.91
CA VAL A 10 12.06 0.62 4.43
C VAL A 10 10.95 -0.29 3.89
N CYS A 11 10.96 -0.61 2.60
CA CYS A 11 10.01 -1.53 1.97
C CYS A 11 10.17 -2.95 2.50
N TYR A 12 11.41 -3.44 2.69
CA TYR A 12 11.64 -4.74 3.30
C TYR A 12 11.05 -4.82 4.72
N TRP A 13 11.29 -3.77 5.52
CA TRP A 13 10.67 -3.68 6.85
C TRP A 13 9.14 -3.57 6.76
N GLY A 14 8.59 -2.85 5.78
CA GLY A 14 7.16 -2.74 5.52
C GLY A 14 6.49 -4.10 5.25
N ALA A 15 7.07 -4.87 4.32
CA ALA A 15 6.57 -6.18 3.90
C ALA A 15 6.78 -7.29 4.96
N THR A 16 7.69 -7.10 5.91
CA THR A 16 8.01 -8.15 6.90
C THR A 16 7.66 -7.74 8.32
N GLY A 17 8.28 -6.68 8.85
CA GLY A 17 8.13 -6.23 10.22
C GLY A 17 6.80 -5.52 10.48
N LEU A 18 6.46 -4.52 9.66
CA LEU A 18 5.26 -3.72 9.85
C LEU A 18 3.99 -4.56 9.71
N LYS A 19 3.89 -5.40 8.66
CA LYS A 19 2.68 -6.22 8.49
C LYS A 19 2.47 -7.22 9.64
N ARG A 20 3.55 -7.80 10.18
CA ARG A 20 3.50 -8.65 11.37
C ARG A 20 3.06 -7.88 12.61
N LEU A 21 3.57 -6.66 12.79
CA LEU A 21 3.18 -5.79 13.89
C LEU A 21 1.68 -5.43 13.84
N LEU A 22 1.16 -5.20 12.64
CA LEU A 22 -0.25 -4.86 12.43
C LEU A 22 -1.19 -6.07 12.41
N GLY A 23 -0.64 -7.30 12.34
CA GLY A 23 -1.45 -8.52 12.15
C GLY A 23 -2.21 -8.52 10.82
N ALA A 24 -1.71 -7.80 9.81
CA ALA A 24 -2.39 -7.61 8.54
C ALA A 24 -2.01 -8.71 7.52
N ASP A 25 -3.02 -9.32 6.90
CA ASP A 25 -2.86 -10.17 5.72
C ASP A 25 -2.85 -9.31 4.45
N ASP A 26 -1.74 -8.60 4.25
CA ASP A 26 -1.43 -7.93 2.99
C ASP A 26 -0.80 -8.98 2.04
N SER A 27 -1.66 -9.71 1.32
CA SER A 27 -1.28 -10.96 0.64
C SER A 27 -0.15 -10.78 -0.38
N LEU A 28 -0.06 -9.60 -1.01
CA LEU A 28 0.96 -9.27 -2.02
C LEU A 28 1.88 -8.12 -1.58
N ASP A 29 1.90 -7.81 -0.28
CA ASP A 29 2.71 -6.73 0.32
C ASP A 29 2.49 -5.36 -0.34
N VAL A 30 1.28 -5.06 -0.82
CA VAL A 30 0.98 -3.83 -1.56
C VAL A 30 1.18 -2.61 -0.68
N PHE A 31 0.69 -2.64 0.56
CA PHE A 31 0.90 -1.54 1.50
C PHE A 31 2.36 -1.45 1.93
N GLY A 32 2.98 -2.59 2.24
CA GLY A 32 4.37 -2.67 2.70
C GLY A 32 5.38 -2.11 1.68
N ILE A 33 5.19 -2.39 0.39
CA ILE A 33 6.08 -1.96 -0.69
C ILE A 33 5.66 -0.61 -1.28
N HIS A 34 4.40 -0.46 -1.70
CA HIS A 34 3.95 0.73 -2.41
C HIS A 34 3.53 1.85 -1.46
N GLY A 35 2.80 1.51 -0.39
CA GLY A 35 2.36 2.47 0.63
C GLY A 35 3.53 3.07 1.41
N VAL A 36 4.30 2.23 2.10
CA VAL A 36 5.45 2.67 2.92
C VAL A 36 6.57 3.22 2.03
N GLY A 37 6.90 2.54 0.93
CA GLY A 37 7.92 2.99 -0.02
C GLY A 37 7.57 4.30 -0.70
N GLY A 38 6.32 4.47 -1.12
CA GLY A 38 5.81 5.71 -1.70
C GLY A 38 5.87 6.88 -0.72
N PHE A 39 5.49 6.67 0.53
CA PHE A 39 5.60 7.69 1.58
C PHE A 39 7.06 8.11 1.82
N ALA A 40 7.97 7.14 1.99
CA ALA A 40 9.39 7.41 2.16
C ALA A 40 9.97 8.16 0.95
N GLY A 41 9.64 7.73 -0.27
CA GLY A 41 10.04 8.40 -1.49
C GLY A 41 9.57 9.86 -1.55
N ALA A 42 8.30 10.12 -1.22
CA ALA A 42 7.75 11.47 -1.20
C ALA A 42 8.50 12.39 -0.23
N VAL A 43 8.79 11.92 0.99
CA VAL A 43 9.57 12.66 1.99
C VAL A 43 11.00 12.93 1.50
N LEU A 44 11.66 11.92 0.92
CA LEU A 44 13.02 12.04 0.40
C LEU A 44 13.09 12.99 -0.82
N THR A 45 12.03 13.11 -1.61
CA THR A 45 11.94 14.15 -2.66
C THR A 45 12.08 15.55 -2.07
N GLY A 46 11.52 15.78 -0.87
CA GLY A 46 11.68 17.04 -0.15
C GLY A 46 13.13 17.37 0.21
N PHE A 47 13.99 16.36 0.32
CA PHE A 47 15.41 16.50 0.67
C PHE A 47 16.32 16.54 -0.55
N PHE A 48 16.06 15.70 -1.56
CA PHE A 48 16.97 15.50 -2.69
C PHE A 48 16.59 16.27 -3.96
N ALA A 49 15.40 16.86 -4.05
CA ALA A 49 15.02 17.60 -5.25
C ALA A 49 15.86 18.87 -5.41
N VAL A 50 16.43 19.03 -6.60
CA VAL A 50 17.30 20.15 -6.95
C VAL A 50 16.54 21.10 -7.89
N PRO A 51 16.36 22.39 -7.53
CA PRO A 51 15.58 23.35 -8.32
C PRO A 51 16.02 23.47 -9.79
N ALA A 52 17.31 23.30 -10.06
CA ALA A 52 17.85 23.33 -11.43
C ALA A 52 17.25 22.25 -12.35
N TYR A 53 16.76 21.14 -11.79
CA TYR A 53 16.15 20.04 -12.54
C TYR A 53 14.63 19.97 -12.36
N SER A 54 14.13 20.30 -11.16
CA SER A 54 12.70 20.25 -10.86
C SER A 54 11.95 21.53 -11.23
N GLY A 55 12.65 22.64 -11.51
CA GLY A 55 12.06 23.95 -11.74
C GLY A 55 11.49 24.62 -10.50
N GLN A 56 11.51 23.96 -9.33
CA GLN A 56 10.91 24.42 -8.07
C GLN A 56 11.74 23.93 -6.86
N THR A 57 11.74 24.71 -5.78
CA THR A 57 12.27 24.25 -4.49
C THR A 57 11.33 23.22 -3.87
N ALA A 58 11.90 22.17 -3.30
CA ALA A 58 11.14 21.20 -2.53
C ALA A 58 11.23 21.49 -1.03
N SER A 59 10.20 21.08 -0.30
CA SER A 59 10.13 21.17 1.14
C SER A 59 9.75 19.82 1.71
N VAL A 60 10.59 19.29 2.60
CA VAL A 60 10.31 18.03 3.33
C VAL A 60 8.96 18.11 4.03
N LEU A 61 8.64 19.24 4.66
CA LEU A 61 7.36 19.41 5.36
C LEU A 61 6.18 19.35 4.40
N VAL A 62 6.25 20.07 3.27
CA VAL A 62 5.15 20.09 2.29
C VAL A 62 4.95 18.70 1.68
N GLN A 63 6.04 18.01 1.34
CA GLN A 63 5.98 16.66 0.81
C GLN A 63 5.42 15.65 1.83
N ALA A 64 5.84 15.74 3.09
CA ALA A 64 5.34 14.89 4.15
C ALA A 64 3.84 15.12 4.42
N LEU A 65 3.40 16.39 4.44
CA LEU A 65 1.99 16.73 4.56
C LEU A 65 1.19 16.19 3.38
N GLY A 66 1.67 16.37 2.15
CA GLY A 66 1.03 15.82 0.96
C GLY A 66 0.88 14.30 1.03
N ALA A 67 1.96 13.59 1.35
CA ALA A 67 1.97 12.13 1.48
C ALA A 67 1.03 11.65 2.61
N ALA A 68 1.03 12.33 3.76
CA ALA A 68 0.14 12.03 4.88
C ALA A 68 -1.33 12.29 4.52
N SER A 69 -1.62 13.38 3.82
CA SER A 69 -2.96 13.68 3.31
C SER A 69 -3.45 12.61 2.34
N THR A 70 -2.60 12.17 1.41
CA THR A 70 -2.97 11.09 0.48
C THR A 70 -3.18 9.75 1.18
N LEU A 71 -2.36 9.44 2.19
CA LEU A 71 -2.50 8.22 2.99
C LEU A 71 -3.80 8.25 3.79
N ALA A 72 -4.09 9.36 4.47
CA ALA A 72 -5.30 9.52 5.26
C ALA A 72 -6.57 9.45 4.38
N TYR A 73 -6.56 10.13 3.23
CA TYR A 73 -7.68 10.13 2.30
C TYR A 73 -7.91 8.73 1.71
N SER A 74 -6.87 8.11 1.15
CA SER A 74 -6.99 6.79 0.52
C SER A 74 -7.43 5.72 1.52
N PHE A 75 -6.81 5.67 2.70
CA PHE A 75 -7.23 4.75 3.77
C PHE A 75 -8.70 4.96 4.15
N THR A 76 -9.09 6.20 4.46
CA THR A 76 -10.44 6.51 4.95
C THR A 76 -11.50 6.19 3.90
N VAL A 77 -11.31 6.68 2.67
CA VAL A 77 -12.30 6.50 1.60
C VAL A 77 -12.39 5.04 1.18
N SER A 78 -11.27 4.35 0.99
CA SER A 78 -11.28 2.92 0.66
C SER A 78 -11.91 2.09 1.78
N TYR A 79 -11.59 2.37 3.05
CA TYR A 79 -12.21 1.68 4.19
C TYR A 79 -13.72 1.84 4.19
N LEU A 80 -14.23 3.06 4.00
CA LEU A 80 -15.68 3.32 3.96
C LEU A 80 -16.36 2.61 2.79
N ILE A 81 -15.76 2.66 1.60
CA ILE A 81 -16.30 1.99 0.41
C ILE A 81 -16.33 0.47 0.64
N LEU A 82 -15.21 -0.12 1.07
CA LEU A 82 -15.11 -1.56 1.28
C LEU A 82 -16.08 -2.03 2.38
N LYS A 83 -16.22 -1.28 3.48
CA LYS A 83 -17.20 -1.61 4.52
C LYS A 83 -18.65 -1.49 4.04
N LEU A 84 -18.95 -0.50 3.20
CA LEU A 84 -20.28 -0.38 2.61
C LEU A 84 -20.58 -1.55 1.67
N LEU A 85 -19.64 -1.91 0.80
CA LEU A 85 -19.79 -3.05 -0.11
C LEU A 85 -19.94 -4.36 0.68
N ASP A 86 -19.11 -4.57 1.70
CA ASP A 86 -19.18 -5.76 2.55
C ASP A 86 -20.53 -5.89 3.26
N ALA A 87 -21.12 -4.76 3.69
CA ALA A 87 -22.44 -4.75 4.31
C ALA A 87 -23.61 -5.00 3.34
N VAL A 88 -23.45 -4.68 2.05
CA VAL A 88 -24.54 -4.77 1.06
C VAL A 88 -24.48 -6.08 0.27
N ILE A 89 -23.28 -6.50 -0.17
CA ILE A 89 -23.09 -7.67 -1.03
C ILE A 89 -22.16 -8.73 -0.43
N GLY A 90 -21.37 -8.38 0.59
CA GLY A 90 -20.28 -9.22 1.10
C GLY A 90 -19.09 -9.24 0.15
N LEU A 91 -17.88 -9.03 0.68
CA LEU A 91 -16.65 -9.01 -0.14
C LEU A 91 -15.88 -10.33 -0.14
N ARG A 92 -15.97 -11.10 0.96
CA ARG A 92 -15.20 -12.33 1.14
C ARG A 92 -15.98 -13.53 0.62
N ALA A 93 -15.29 -14.47 -0.02
CA ALA A 93 -15.89 -15.75 -0.41
C ALA A 93 -16.32 -16.56 0.83
N SER A 94 -17.23 -17.52 0.67
CA SER A 94 -17.60 -18.41 1.77
C SER A 94 -16.40 -19.27 2.19
N PRO A 95 -16.34 -19.72 3.45
CA PRO A 95 -15.24 -20.58 3.93
C PRO A 95 -15.02 -21.81 3.05
N ASP A 96 -16.11 -22.49 2.66
CA ASP A 96 -16.05 -23.67 1.80
C ASP A 96 -15.49 -23.34 0.39
N ALA A 97 -15.80 -22.15 -0.13
CA ALA A 97 -15.30 -21.69 -1.43
C ALA A 97 -13.82 -21.27 -1.36
N GLU A 98 -13.39 -20.65 -0.26
CA GLU A 98 -11.97 -20.36 -0.02
C GLU A 98 -11.14 -21.65 0.11
N GLU A 99 -11.66 -22.66 0.81
CA GLU A 99 -10.99 -23.96 0.97
C GLU A 99 -10.91 -24.75 -0.34
N ALA A 100 -11.97 -24.72 -1.14
CA ALA A 100 -12.00 -25.36 -2.47
C ALA A 100 -11.10 -24.66 -3.50
N GLY A 101 -10.77 -23.38 -3.29
CA GLY A 101 -10.06 -22.51 -4.22
C GLY A 101 -11.00 -21.68 -5.11
N LEU A 102 -10.58 -20.44 -5.40
CA LEU A 102 -11.38 -19.49 -6.18
C LEU A 102 -11.52 -19.89 -7.65
N ASP A 103 -10.51 -20.54 -8.23
CA ASP A 103 -10.56 -21.06 -9.60
C ASP A 103 -11.73 -22.04 -9.78
N LEU A 104 -11.92 -22.96 -8.83
CA LEU A 104 -13.01 -23.93 -8.88
C LEU A 104 -14.35 -23.29 -8.51
N SER A 105 -14.40 -22.54 -7.41
CA SER A 105 -15.66 -22.03 -6.85
C SER A 105 -16.27 -20.87 -7.64
N GLN A 106 -15.45 -20.04 -8.29
CA GLN A 106 -15.92 -18.87 -9.04
C GLN A 106 -15.83 -19.04 -10.56
N HIS A 107 -14.88 -19.84 -11.06
CA HIS A 107 -14.62 -19.98 -12.49
C HIS A 107 -14.91 -21.37 -13.05
N GLY A 108 -15.05 -22.39 -12.19
CA GLY A 108 -15.27 -23.78 -12.62
C GLY A 108 -14.06 -24.41 -13.30
N GLU A 109 -12.88 -23.83 -13.07
CA GLU A 109 -11.61 -24.24 -13.69
C GLU A 109 -10.69 -24.89 -12.66
N ARG A 110 -9.74 -25.71 -13.14
CA ARG A 110 -8.70 -26.32 -12.31
C ARG A 110 -7.36 -26.15 -13.01
N VAL A 111 -6.42 -25.50 -12.34
CA VAL A 111 -5.04 -25.42 -12.81
C VAL A 111 -4.35 -26.75 -12.45
N GLU A 112 -3.92 -27.49 -13.47
CA GLU A 112 -3.05 -28.68 -13.31
C GLU A 112 -1.57 -28.30 -13.24
#